data_AF-A0A962SZG3-F1
#
_entry.id   AF-A0A962SZG3-F1
#
_cell.length_a   1.000
_cell.length_b   1.000
_cell.length_c   1.000
_cell.angle_alpha   90.00
_cell.angle_beta   90.00
_cell.angle_gamma   90.00
#
_symmetry.space_group_name_H-M   'P 1'
#
loop_
_entity.id
_entity.type
_entity.pdbx_description
1 polymer ?
#
loop_
_entity_poly.entity_id
_entity_poly.type
_entity_poly.pdbx_seq_one_letter_code
_entity_poly.pdbx_strand_id
1 'polypeptide(L)'
;MSSHPPITREWFDQVMVPNYAPAAIIPVRGEGSRLWDQEGRDYIDFAGGIAVTGLGHAHPRLVAALTEQAQKLWHVSNVLTNEPALKLARRLCDLT
;
A
#
# COMPACT_ATOMS: atom_id res chain seq x y z
N MET A 1 13.67 -1.70 -25.15
CA MET A 1 13.11 -2.35 -23.94
C MET A 1 14.26 -2.43 -22.95
N SER A 2 14.24 -1.65 -21.87
CA SER A 2 15.41 -1.52 -21.00
C SER A 2 15.61 -2.81 -20.20
N SER A 3 16.70 -3.53 -20.47
CA SER A 3 17.11 -4.77 -19.84
C SER A 3 17.67 -4.49 -18.44
N HIS A 4 16.81 -4.22 -17.48
CA HIS A 4 17.23 -4.22 -16.08
C HIS A 4 17.34 -5.66 -15.59
N PRO A 5 18.41 -6.02 -14.85
CA PRO A 5 18.50 -7.31 -14.18
C PRO A 5 17.31 -7.50 -13.20
N PRO A 6 16.89 -8.74 -12.93
CA PRO A 6 15.81 -9.02 -11.99
C PRO A 6 16.16 -8.48 -10.59
N ILE A 7 15.20 -7.84 -9.94
CA ILE A 7 15.34 -7.35 -8.56
C ILE A 7 15.46 -8.55 -7.62
N THR A 8 16.49 -8.57 -6.76
CA THR A 8 16.75 -9.65 -5.81
C THR A 8 16.76 -9.16 -4.36
N ARG A 9 16.76 -10.09 -3.39
CA ARG A 9 16.80 -9.76 -1.96
C ARG A 9 18.10 -9.09 -1.54
N GLU A 10 19.22 -9.40 -2.20
CA GLU A 10 20.52 -8.76 -1.92
C GLU A 10 20.51 -7.26 -2.22
N TRP A 11 19.64 -6.80 -3.14
CA TRP A 11 19.55 -5.36 -3.44
C TRP A 11 19.15 -4.55 -2.21
N PHE A 12 18.30 -5.09 -1.33
CA PHE A 12 17.91 -4.41 -0.10
C PHE A 12 19.14 -4.05 0.75
N ASP A 13 20.10 -4.96 0.87
CA ASP A 13 21.31 -4.74 1.68
C ASP A 13 22.26 -3.73 1.02
N GLN A 14 22.15 -3.54 -0.30
CA GLN A 14 22.98 -2.61 -1.08
C GLN A 14 22.40 -1.19 -1.15
N VAL A 15 21.07 -1.05 -1.16
CA VAL A 15 20.41 0.23 -1.48
C VAL A 15 19.65 0.83 -0.31
N MET A 16 19.36 0.08 0.75
CA MET A 16 18.61 0.56 1.91
C MET A 16 19.53 0.88 3.09
N VAL A 17 19.16 1.88 3.88
CA VAL A 17 19.78 2.09 5.20
C VAL A 17 19.47 0.85 6.06
N PRO A 18 20.46 0.25 6.76
CA PRO A 18 20.28 -1.05 7.44
C PRO A 18 19.56 -0.91 8.80
N ASN A 19 18.36 -0.32 8.81
CA ASN A 19 17.51 -0.21 10.00
C ASN A 19 16.42 -1.30 10.08
N TYR A 20 16.33 -2.17 9.07
CA TYR A 20 15.47 -3.36 9.05
C TYR A 20 16.25 -4.58 8.55
N ALA A 21 15.77 -5.77 8.93
CA ALA A 21 16.17 -7.05 8.34
C ALA A 21 14.94 -7.77 7.78
N PRO A 22 14.44 -7.40 6.57
CA PRO A 22 13.26 -8.01 5.98
C PRO A 22 13.46 -9.51 5.71
N ALA A 23 12.36 -10.23 5.64
CA ALA A 23 12.33 -11.64 5.20
C ALA A 23 12.99 -11.83 3.83
N ALA A 24 13.36 -13.07 3.51
CA ALA A 24 13.84 -13.44 2.19
C ALA A 24 12.74 -13.41 1.11
N ILE A 25 11.48 -13.34 1.53
CA ILE A 25 10.31 -13.29 0.66
C ILE A 25 10.13 -11.85 0.14
N ILE A 26 9.92 -11.72 -1.18
CA ILE A 26 9.63 -10.43 -1.83
C ILE A 26 8.20 -10.49 -2.40
N PRO A 27 7.18 -9.99 -1.67
CA PRO A 27 5.81 -9.96 -2.16
C PRO A 27 5.65 -9.02 -3.37
N VAL A 28 4.96 -9.47 -4.41
CA VAL A 28 4.67 -8.71 -5.65
C VAL A 28 3.19 -8.50 -5.93
N ARG A 29 2.32 -9.29 -5.30
CA ARG A 29 0.87 -9.17 -5.41
C ARG A 29 0.22 -9.46 -4.06
N GLY A 30 -0.90 -8.81 -3.79
CA GLY A 30 -1.79 -9.17 -2.68
C GLY A 30 -3.26 -9.04 -3.07
N GLU A 31 -4.11 -9.84 -2.44
CA GLU A 31 -5.56 -9.83 -2.60
C GLU A 31 -6.23 -10.38 -1.34
N GLY A 32 -7.07 -9.57 -0.69
CA GLY A 32 -7.65 -9.94 0.60
C GLY A 32 -6.55 -10.24 1.62
N SER A 33 -6.60 -11.39 2.28
CA SER A 33 -5.56 -11.84 3.21
C SER A 33 -4.54 -12.78 2.56
N ARG A 34 -4.29 -12.66 1.25
CA ARG A 34 -3.25 -13.43 0.55
C ARG A 34 -2.18 -12.53 -0.08
N LEU A 35 -0.96 -13.03 -0.10
CA LEU A 35 0.21 -12.45 -0.77
C LEU A 35 0.84 -13.47 -1.71
N TRP A 36 1.47 -13.00 -2.79
CA TRP A 36 2.29 -13.82 -3.69
C TRP A 36 3.67 -13.19 -3.84
N ASP A 37 4.72 -14.01 -3.81
CA ASP A 37 6.11 -13.57 -4.04
C ASP A 37 6.53 -13.60 -5.51
N GLN A 38 7.77 -13.19 -5.80
CA GLN A 38 8.36 -13.16 -7.14
C GLN A 38 8.40 -14.55 -7.80
N GLU A 39 8.49 -15.62 -7.00
CA GLU A 39 8.46 -17.01 -7.43
C GLU A 39 7.04 -17.58 -7.57
N GLY A 40 6.01 -16.79 -7.26
CA GLY A 40 4.61 -17.16 -7.36
C GLY A 40 4.07 -17.99 -6.19
N ARG A 41 4.82 -18.15 -5.10
CA ARG A 41 4.33 -18.83 -3.89
C ARG A 41 3.29 -17.97 -3.19
N ASP A 42 2.21 -18.59 -2.74
CA ASP A 42 1.13 -17.91 -2.04
C ASP A 42 1.22 -18.06 -0.53
N TYR A 43 0.92 -16.98 0.18
CA TYR A 43 0.97 -16.89 1.62
C TYR A 43 -0.37 -16.39 2.15
N ILE A 44 -0.85 -16.99 3.24
CA ILE A 44 -1.93 -16.38 4.04
C ILE A 44 -1.30 -15.34 4.95
N ASP A 45 -1.73 -14.10 4.83
CA ASP A 45 -1.19 -12.97 5.59
C ASP A 45 -1.96 -12.77 6.90
N PHE A 46 -1.37 -13.25 7.99
CA PHE A 46 -1.78 -12.93 9.35
C PHE A 46 -0.97 -11.80 9.99
N ALA A 47 0.03 -11.25 9.29
CA ALA A 47 0.76 -10.07 9.75
C ALA A 47 -0.04 -8.78 9.51
N GLY A 48 -0.85 -8.74 8.44
CA GLY A 48 -1.74 -7.62 8.12
C GLY A 48 -0.99 -6.29 7.98
N GLY A 49 0.26 -6.34 7.51
CA GLY A 49 1.13 -5.17 7.43
C GLY A 49 1.32 -4.46 8.78
N ILE A 50 1.42 -5.22 9.89
CA ILE A 50 1.42 -4.68 11.26
C ILE A 50 0.08 -3.99 11.56
N ALA A 51 -1.01 -4.76 11.41
CA ALA A 51 -2.40 -4.31 11.62
C ALA A 51 -2.84 -3.09 10.76
N VAL A 52 -2.16 -2.81 9.66
CA VAL A 52 -2.49 -1.70 8.74
C VAL A 52 -3.52 -2.11 7.70
N THR A 53 -3.40 -3.29 7.09
CA THR A 53 -4.27 -3.74 6.00
C THR A 53 -5.57 -4.36 6.51
N GLY A 54 -6.34 -3.61 7.31
CA GLY A 54 -7.57 -4.10 7.95
C GLY A 54 -8.70 -4.51 6.98
N LEU A 55 -8.64 -4.07 5.72
CA LEU A 55 -9.55 -4.50 4.64
C LEU A 55 -8.88 -5.47 3.65
N GLY A 56 -7.69 -5.97 3.98
CA GLY A 56 -6.86 -6.78 3.09
C GLY A 56 -6.12 -5.97 2.02
N HIS A 57 -5.31 -6.69 1.24
CA HIS A 57 -4.52 -6.15 0.13
C HIS A 57 -5.40 -5.87 -1.08
N ALA A 58 -5.09 -4.77 -1.79
CA ALA A 58 -5.71 -4.37 -3.05
C ALA A 58 -7.26 -4.37 -3.04
N HIS A 59 -7.88 -4.01 -1.92
CA HIS A 59 -9.34 -4.03 -1.78
C HIS A 59 -10.01 -3.16 -2.88
N PRO A 60 -10.90 -3.71 -3.73
CA PRO A 60 -11.41 -3.01 -4.92
C PRO A 60 -12.03 -1.63 -4.67
N ARG A 61 -12.73 -1.45 -3.54
CA ARG A 61 -13.30 -0.15 -3.18
C ARG A 61 -12.24 0.90 -2.80
N LEU A 62 -11.13 0.47 -2.17
CA LEU A 62 -10.04 1.39 -1.83
C LEU A 62 -9.27 1.80 -3.08
N VAL A 63 -9.00 0.83 -3.98
CA VAL A 63 -8.37 1.10 -5.28
C VAL A 63 -9.22 2.08 -6.09
N ALA A 64 -10.53 1.85 -6.21
CA ALA A 64 -11.42 2.73 -6.94
C ALA A 64 -11.45 4.16 -6.35
N ALA A 65 -11.57 4.29 -5.02
CA ALA A 65 -11.57 5.60 -4.36
C ALA A 65 -10.25 6.36 -4.54
N LEU A 66 -9.11 5.65 -4.46
CA LEU A 66 -7.79 6.21 -4.73
C LEU A 66 -7.69 6.72 -6.18
N THR A 67 -8.02 5.87 -7.15
CA THR A 67 -7.93 6.20 -8.58
C THR A 67 -8.83 7.38 -8.95
N GLU A 68 -10.07 7.41 -8.46
CA GLU A 68 -11.01 8.50 -8.74
C GLU A 68 -10.47 9.85 -8.24
N GLN A 69 -9.98 9.90 -6.99
CA GLN A 69 -9.47 11.15 -6.43
C GLN A 69 -8.14 11.56 -7.05
N ALA A 70 -7.25 10.61 -7.36
CA ALA A 70 -5.98 10.87 -8.01
C ALA A 70 -6.14 11.45 -9.42
N GLN A 71 -7.24 11.18 -10.12
CA GLN A 71 -7.54 11.80 -11.41
C GLN A 71 -8.07 13.25 -11.27
N LYS A 72 -8.37 13.71 -10.06
CA LYS A 72 -8.92 15.05 -9.78
C LYS A 72 -7.90 15.96 -9.10
N LEU A 73 -7.40 15.57 -7.92
CA LEU A 73 -6.58 16.42 -7.06
C LEU A 73 -5.85 15.61 -5.99
N TRP A 74 -4.55 15.84 -5.82
CA TRP A 74 -3.71 15.14 -4.84
C TRP A 74 -3.43 15.99 -3.60
N HIS A 75 -3.01 17.24 -3.79
CA HIS A 75 -2.49 18.06 -2.70
C HIS A 75 -2.62 19.56 -3.00
N VAL A 76 -3.00 20.34 -1.99
CA VAL A 76 -3.16 21.81 -2.06
C VAL A 76 -2.67 22.53 -0.80
N SER A 77 -1.83 21.87 0.01
CA SER A 77 -1.47 22.30 1.39
C SER A 77 -2.70 22.44 2.30
N ASN A 78 -2.53 23.13 3.42
CA ASN A 78 -3.63 23.50 4.33
C ASN A 78 -4.05 24.98 4.18
N VAL A 79 -3.49 25.72 3.22
CA VAL A 79 -3.98 27.06 2.86
C VAL A 79 -5.36 26.96 2.21
N LEU A 80 -5.63 25.85 1.51
CA LEU A 80 -6.91 25.55 0.88
C LEU A 80 -7.48 24.26 1.49
N THR A 81 -8.81 24.22 1.68
CA THR A 81 -9.51 22.98 2.05
C THR A 81 -9.88 22.15 0.81
N ASN A 82 -10.45 20.96 1.02
CA ASN A 82 -10.97 20.10 -0.04
C ASN A 82 -12.17 19.27 0.43
N GLU A 83 -13.06 18.90 -0.48
CA GLU A 83 -14.26 18.15 -0.15
C GLU A 83 -14.01 16.79 0.51
N PRO A 84 -13.03 15.95 0.09
CA PRO A 84 -12.76 14.68 0.75
C PRO A 84 -12.42 14.82 2.23
N ALA A 85 -11.58 15.80 2.60
CA ALA A 85 -11.22 16.05 4.00
C ALA A 85 -12.44 16.45 4.84
N LEU A 86 -13.30 17.34 4.32
CA LEU A 86 -14.51 17.76 5.03
C LEU A 86 -15.52 16.61 5.20
N LYS A 87 -15.71 15.78 4.17
CA LYS A 87 -16.57 14.58 4.21
C LYS A 87 -16.06 13.58 5.25
N LEU A 88 -14.74 13.34 5.31
CA LEU A 88 -14.13 12.47 6.30
C LEU A 88 -14.31 13.02 7.73
N ALA A 89 -13.99 14.31 7.94
CA ALA A 89 -14.13 14.96 9.24
C ALA A 89 -15.56 14.87 9.77
N ARG A 90 -16.55 15.18 8.91
CA ARG A 90 -17.96 15.08 9.27
C ARG A 90 -18.35 13.65 9.68
N ARG A 91 -17.94 12.65 8.89
CA ARG A 91 -18.25 11.24 9.17
C ARG A 91 -17.68 10.79 10.51
N LEU A 92 -16.47 11.24 10.87
CA LEU A 92 -15.86 10.91 12.16
C LEU A 92 -16.63 11.55 13.32
N CYS A 93 -16.98 12.83 13.22
CA CYS A 93 -17.76 13.51 14.26
C CYS A 93 -19.15 12.90 14.47
N ASP A 94 -19.80 12.40 13.41
CA ASP A 94 -21.12 11.76 13.53
C ASP A 94 -21.04 10.33 14.16
N LEU A 95 -19.85 9.75 14.29
CA LEU A 95 -19.63 8.41 14.86
C LEU A 95 -19.18 8.42 16.33
N THR A 96 -18.97 9.61 16.90
CA THR A 96 -18.57 9.85 18.29
C THR A 96 -19.67 10.56 19.05
#